data_AF-A0A7S2RMJ3-F1
#
_entry.id   AF-A0A7S2RMJ3-F1
#
_cell.length_a   1.000
_cell.length_b   1.000
_cell.length_c   1.000
_cell.angle_alpha   90.00
_cell.angle_beta   90.00
_cell.angle_gamma   90.00
#
_symmetry.space_group_name_H-M   'P 1'
#
loop_
_entity.id
_entity.type
_entity.pdbx_description
1 polymer ?
#
loop_
_entity_poly.entity_id
_entity_poly.type
_entity_poly.pdbx_seq_one_letter_code
_entity_poly.pdbx_strand_id
1 'polypeptide(L)'
;AMSGSFFGSFSRETGKTMADVFKDEELMKASIADITAVFGNETMPEGFFKIQQTVSQRKADLNQGSGGQPIFLCVRKRSMFEADSPIAGLVVILPDRGEFVPPGFSVVRRRGQPVNFNVGV
;
A
#
# COMPACT_ATOMS: atom_id res chain seq x y z
N ALA A 1 -12.06 -35.70 29.87
CA ALA A 1 -10.88 -35.29 29.11
C ALA A 1 -11.13 -35.52 27.62
N MET A 2 -11.25 -34.45 26.84
CA MET A 2 -10.89 -34.39 25.42
C MET A 2 -10.64 -32.91 25.11
N SER A 3 -9.38 -32.53 25.24
CA SER A 3 -8.85 -31.22 24.86
C SER A 3 -8.70 -31.20 23.34
N GLY A 4 -9.60 -30.53 22.65
CA GLY A 4 -9.43 -30.18 21.24
C GLY A 4 -8.61 -28.90 21.14
N SER A 5 -7.28 -29.03 21.13
CA SER A 5 -6.37 -27.91 20.91
C SER A 5 -6.31 -27.60 19.41
N PHE A 6 -7.09 -26.61 18.96
CA PHE A 6 -6.93 -26.00 17.64
C PHE A 6 -5.71 -25.07 17.68
N PHE A 7 -4.53 -25.61 17.40
CA PHE A 7 -3.35 -24.80 17.07
C PHE A 7 -3.42 -24.39 15.61
N GLY A 8 -4.31 -23.43 15.30
CA GLY A 8 -4.13 -22.61 14.12
C GLY A 8 -3.04 -21.60 14.44
N SER A 9 -1.84 -21.78 13.88
CA SER A 9 -0.83 -20.73 13.87
C SER A 9 -1.39 -19.55 13.07
N PHE A 10 -1.98 -18.59 13.77
CA PHE A 10 -2.35 -17.31 13.19
C PHE A 10 -1.04 -16.62 12.81
N SER A 11 -0.64 -16.77 11.55
CA SER A 11 0.39 -15.94 10.96
C SER A 11 -0.11 -14.50 11.06
N ARG A 12 0.67 -13.66 11.73
CA ARG A 12 0.35 -12.28 12.11
C ARG A 12 0.47 -11.34 10.90
N GLU A 13 -0.10 -11.72 9.76
CA GLU A 13 -0.18 -10.95 8.50
C GLU A 13 -1.61 -10.40 8.28
N THR A 14 -2.26 -9.89 9.33
CA THR A 14 -3.68 -9.50 9.31
C THR A 14 -3.89 -8.10 8.72
N GLY A 15 -3.64 -7.92 7.43
CA GLY A 15 -4.00 -6.70 6.69
C GLY A 15 -4.69 -7.04 5.38
N LYS A 16 -5.78 -6.33 5.03
CA LYS A 16 -6.47 -6.49 3.74
C LYS A 16 -5.50 -6.24 2.57
N THR A 17 -5.65 -7.00 1.51
CA THR A 17 -4.79 -6.92 0.32
C THR A 17 -5.61 -6.62 -0.93
N MET A 18 -4.93 -6.33 -2.05
CA MET A 18 -5.62 -6.24 -3.34
C MET A 18 -6.35 -7.53 -3.75
N ALA A 19 -5.96 -8.70 -3.22
CA ALA A 19 -6.72 -9.93 -3.45
C ALA A 19 -8.12 -9.89 -2.85
N ASP A 20 -8.33 -9.11 -1.78
CA ASP A 20 -9.66 -8.91 -1.19
C ASP A 20 -10.49 -7.95 -2.04
N VAL A 21 -9.85 -6.92 -2.61
CA VAL A 21 -10.49 -6.03 -3.59
C VAL A 21 -10.98 -6.82 -4.79
N PHE A 22 -10.18 -7.72 -5.36
CA PHE A 22 -10.57 -8.52 -6.53
C PHE A 22 -11.76 -9.46 -6.30
N LYS A 23 -12.12 -9.75 -5.04
CA LYS A 23 -13.28 -10.59 -4.69
C LYS A 23 -14.56 -9.78 -4.46
N ASP A 24 -14.46 -8.47 -4.40
CA ASP A 24 -15.56 -7.57 -4.06
C ASP A 24 -15.87 -6.64 -5.25
N GLU A 25 -17.06 -6.79 -5.83
CA GLU A 25 -17.46 -6.08 -7.05
C GLU A 25 -17.58 -4.56 -6.82
N GLU A 26 -18.01 -4.13 -5.63
CA GLU A 26 -18.13 -2.71 -5.31
C GLU A 26 -16.74 -2.08 -5.16
N LEU A 27 -15.84 -2.75 -4.44
CA LEU A 27 -14.45 -2.29 -4.30
C LEU A 27 -13.69 -2.32 -5.63
N MET A 28 -14.01 -3.23 -6.54
CA MET A 28 -13.44 -3.26 -7.89
C MET A 28 -13.85 -2.04 -8.71
N LYS A 29 -15.12 -1.64 -8.63
CA LYS A 29 -15.66 -0.48 -9.36
C LYS A 29 -15.30 0.86 -8.72
N ALA A 30 -15.03 0.89 -7.42
CA ALA A 30 -14.61 2.10 -6.72
C ALA A 30 -13.30 2.66 -7.28
N SER A 31 -13.12 3.98 -7.27
CA SER A 31 -11.87 4.62 -7.68
C SER A 31 -10.82 4.58 -6.55
N ILE A 32 -9.56 4.87 -6.89
CA ILE A 32 -8.51 5.04 -5.88
C ILE A 32 -8.65 6.45 -5.30
N ALA A 33 -8.83 6.54 -3.99
CA ALA A 33 -8.96 7.79 -3.26
C ALA A 33 -7.64 8.23 -2.62
N ASP A 34 -6.76 7.28 -2.27
CA ASP A 34 -5.53 7.57 -1.56
C ASP A 34 -4.45 6.51 -1.78
N ILE A 35 -3.20 6.90 -1.58
CA ILE A 35 -2.02 6.04 -1.65
C ILE A 35 -1.10 6.37 -0.48
N THR A 36 -0.61 5.34 0.19
CA THR A 36 0.43 5.44 1.22
C THR A 36 1.41 4.28 1.09
N ALA A 37 2.37 4.17 2.01
CA ALA A 37 3.34 3.10 2.05
C ALA A 37 3.43 2.48 3.45
N VAL A 38 3.76 1.20 3.51
CA VAL A 38 4.14 0.49 4.73
C VAL A 38 5.54 -0.08 4.57
N PHE A 39 6.35 0.06 5.63
CA PHE A 39 7.75 -0.38 5.62
C PHE A 39 7.85 -1.64 6.49
N GLY A 40 8.51 -2.68 5.99
CA GLY A 40 8.68 -3.95 6.70
C GLY A 40 7.36 -4.50 7.24
N ASN A 41 7.28 -4.61 8.57
CA ASN A 41 6.14 -5.19 9.30
C ASN A 41 5.21 -4.14 9.91
N GLU A 42 5.19 -2.92 9.37
CA GLU A 42 4.31 -1.88 9.87
C GLU A 42 2.83 -2.24 9.73
N THR A 43 2.07 -1.85 10.74
CA THR A 43 0.60 -1.91 10.69
C THR A 43 0.11 -1.02 9.55
N MET A 44 -0.68 -1.61 8.67
CA MET A 44 -1.34 -0.89 7.59
C MET A 44 -2.39 0.07 8.16
N PRO A 45 -2.47 1.32 7.66
CA PRO A 45 -3.53 2.23 8.04
C PRO A 45 -4.93 1.67 7.73
N GLU A 46 -5.92 2.06 8.53
CA GLU A 46 -7.31 1.61 8.36
C GLU A 46 -7.88 2.03 6.99
N GLY A 47 -8.67 1.15 6.39
CA GLY A 47 -9.33 1.40 5.10
C GLY A 47 -8.42 1.23 3.87
N PHE A 48 -7.12 0.98 4.07
CA PHE A 48 -6.19 0.69 2.99
C PHE A 48 -6.12 -0.81 2.66
N PHE A 49 -5.66 -1.10 1.45
CA PHE A 49 -5.37 -2.43 0.94
C PHE A 49 -3.92 -2.47 0.46
N LYS A 50 -3.14 -3.43 0.97
CA LYS A 50 -1.74 -3.59 0.60
C LYS A 50 -1.62 -4.23 -0.78
N ILE A 51 -0.78 -3.67 -1.64
CA ILE A 51 -0.31 -4.32 -2.86
C ILE A 51 0.83 -5.26 -2.46
N GLN A 52 0.48 -6.50 -2.10
CA GLN A 52 1.45 -7.48 -1.59
C GLN A 52 2.24 -8.18 -2.70
N GLN A 53 1.59 -8.38 -3.85
CA GLN A 53 2.14 -9.13 -4.97
C GLN A 53 1.91 -8.40 -6.29
N THR A 54 2.85 -8.58 -7.21
CA THR A 54 2.70 -8.25 -8.62
C THR A 54 1.66 -9.17 -9.26
N VAL A 55 1.17 -8.80 -10.45
CA VAL A 55 0.28 -9.66 -11.26
C VAL A 55 0.90 -11.04 -11.55
N SER A 56 2.23 -11.11 -11.60
CA SER A 56 3.01 -12.34 -11.79
C SER A 56 3.30 -13.12 -10.49
N GLN A 57 2.60 -12.80 -9.40
CA GLN A 57 2.71 -13.46 -8.08
C GLN A 57 4.04 -13.29 -7.34
N ARG A 58 4.95 -12.44 -7.84
CA ARG A 58 6.16 -12.01 -7.11
C ARG A 58 5.81 -10.99 -6.04
N LYS A 59 6.60 -10.89 -4.96
CA LYS A 59 6.46 -9.83 -3.95
C LYS A 59 6.53 -8.46 -4.63
N ALA A 60 5.58 -7.57 -4.33
CA ALA A 60 5.57 -6.19 -4.83
C ALA A 60 6.37 -5.24 -3.94
N ASP A 61 7.56 -5.69 -3.53
CA ASP A 61 8.49 -4.89 -2.73
C ASP A 61 9.19 -3.87 -3.62
N LEU A 62 8.88 -2.59 -3.44
CA LEU A 62 9.49 -1.50 -4.21
C LEU A 62 10.97 -1.30 -3.90
N ASN A 63 11.44 -1.82 -2.76
CA ASN A 63 12.82 -1.70 -2.33
C ASN A 63 13.60 -3.00 -2.53
N GLN A 64 13.08 -3.93 -3.35
CA GLN A 64 13.70 -5.23 -3.57
C GLN A 64 15.11 -5.09 -4.17
N GLY A 65 16.09 -5.75 -3.55
CA GLY A 65 17.49 -5.77 -4.01
C GLY A 65 18.36 -4.64 -3.46
N SER A 66 17.79 -3.72 -2.68
CA SER A 66 18.50 -2.56 -2.11
C SER A 66 19.21 -2.83 -0.77
N GLY A 67 19.04 -4.03 -0.18
CA GLY A 67 19.49 -4.32 1.19
C GLY A 67 18.71 -3.60 2.31
N GLY A 68 17.81 -2.69 1.96
CA GLY A 68 16.93 -1.98 2.89
C GLY A 68 15.70 -2.79 3.33
N GLN A 69 14.85 -2.17 4.15
CA GLN A 69 13.58 -2.77 4.55
C GLN A 69 12.60 -2.85 3.36
N PRO A 70 11.78 -3.90 3.25
CA PRO A 70 10.76 -3.99 2.21
C PRO A 70 9.79 -2.81 2.26
N ILE A 71 9.37 -2.29 1.11
CA ILE A 71 8.39 -1.21 1.02
C ILE A 71 7.23 -1.65 0.13
N PHE A 72 6.01 -1.58 0.66
CA PHE A 72 4.81 -1.89 -0.09
C PHE A 72 3.91 -0.67 -0.21
N LEU A 73 3.34 -0.46 -1.40
CA LEU A 73 2.26 0.50 -1.59
C LEU A 73 0.97 -0.04 -0.97
N CYS A 74 0.21 0.88 -0.39
CA CYS A 74 -1.13 0.64 0.10
C CYS A 74 -2.07 1.64 -0.58
N VAL A 75 -3.23 1.16 -1.03
CA VAL A 75 -4.24 2.00 -1.69
C VAL A 75 -5.52 2.03 -0.89
N ARG A 76 -6.20 3.17 -0.85
CA ARG A 76 -7.56 3.27 -0.31
C ARG A 76 -8.54 3.39 -1.45
N LYS A 77 -9.59 2.56 -1.41
CA LYS A 77 -10.71 2.66 -2.34
C LYS A 77 -11.66 3.76 -1.86
N ARG A 78 -12.19 4.53 -2.80
CA ARG A 78 -13.16 5.60 -2.51
C ARG A 78 -14.47 5.02 -1.98
N SER A 79 -15.01 5.62 -0.93
CA SER A 79 -16.40 5.37 -0.50
C SER A 79 -17.41 6.14 -1.35
N MET A 80 -18.62 5.60 -1.52
CA MET A 80 -19.72 6.24 -2.27
C MET A 80 -20.05 7.66 -1.76
N PHE A 81 -19.80 7.93 -0.48
CA PHE A 81 -20.12 9.20 0.18
C PHE A 81 -18.98 10.23 0.16
N GLU A 82 -17.80 9.88 -0.32
CA GLU A 82 -16.68 10.82 -0.42
C GLU A 82 -16.90 11.77 -1.60
N ALA A 83 -16.69 13.08 -1.39
CA ALA A 83 -16.85 14.11 -2.42
C ALA A 83 -15.56 14.40 -3.20
N ASP A 84 -14.39 14.08 -2.64
CA ASP A 84 -13.08 14.41 -3.22
C ASP A 84 -12.86 13.79 -4.60
N SER A 85 -12.10 14.45 -5.46
CA SER A 85 -11.77 13.88 -6.78
C SER A 85 -10.88 12.64 -6.63
N PRO A 86 -11.06 11.61 -7.47
CA PRO A 86 -10.20 10.43 -7.41
C PRO A 86 -8.75 10.78 -7.82
N ILE A 87 -7.81 9.93 -7.44
CA ILE A 87 -6.44 10.02 -7.95
C ILE A 87 -6.46 9.68 -9.44
N ALA A 88 -6.10 10.66 -10.27
CA ALA A 88 -6.12 10.56 -11.73
C ALA A 88 -4.71 10.42 -12.36
N GLY A 89 -3.64 10.59 -11.58
CA GLY A 89 -2.27 10.55 -12.07
C GLY A 89 -1.25 10.20 -10.99
N LEU A 90 -0.17 9.56 -11.40
CA LEU A 90 0.99 9.24 -10.56
C LEU A 90 2.27 9.65 -11.28
N VAL A 91 3.23 10.16 -10.53
CA VAL A 91 4.54 10.55 -11.02
C VAL A 91 5.61 10.14 -10.01
N VAL A 92 6.74 9.66 -10.51
CA VAL A 92 7.95 9.45 -9.71
C VAL A 92 8.81 10.69 -9.86
N ILE A 93 9.34 11.19 -8.74
CA ILE A 93 10.28 12.30 -8.71
C ILE A 93 11.60 11.84 -8.09
N LEU A 94 12.70 12.45 -8.52
CA LEU A 94 14.06 12.23 -8.00
C LEU A 94 14.60 13.55 -7.41
N PRO A 95 14.24 13.90 -6.16
CA PRO A 95 14.66 15.16 -5.54
C PRO A 95 16.18 15.35 -5.50
N ASP A 96 16.95 14.27 -5.34
CA ASP A 96 18.42 14.29 -5.34
C ASP A 96 19.02 14.70 -6.70
N ARG A 97 18.21 14.66 -7.77
CA ARG A 97 18.56 15.15 -9.12
C ARG A 97 18.00 16.55 -9.40
N GLY A 98 17.44 17.21 -8.38
CA GLY A 98 16.82 18.52 -8.51
C GLY A 98 15.41 18.50 -9.11
N GLU A 99 14.77 17.34 -9.23
CA GLU A 99 13.37 17.25 -9.65
C GLU A 99 12.43 17.74 -8.53
N PHE A 100 11.33 18.37 -8.91
CA PHE A 100 10.32 18.90 -7.99
C PHE A 100 8.95 18.28 -8.26
N VAL A 101 8.05 18.38 -7.26
CA VAL A 101 6.66 17.94 -7.39
C VAL A 101 5.97 18.79 -8.47
N PRO A 102 5.46 18.20 -9.57
CA PRO A 102 4.79 18.98 -10.60
C PRO A 102 3.51 19.67 -10.08
N PRO A 103 3.08 20.79 -10.67
CA PRO A 103 1.83 21.43 -10.31
C PRO A 103 0.63 20.47 -10.40
N GLY A 104 -0.24 20.50 -9.40
CA GLY A 104 -1.40 19.60 -9.31
C GLY A 104 -1.11 18.21 -8.72
N PHE A 105 0.14 17.92 -8.38
CA PHE A 105 0.53 16.69 -7.67
C PHE A 105 0.85 16.98 -6.20
N SER A 106 0.73 15.95 -5.36
CA SER A 106 1.15 15.98 -3.97
C SER A 106 2.07 14.79 -3.67
N VAL A 107 2.96 14.94 -2.70
CA VAL A 107 3.83 13.83 -2.28
C VAL A 107 3.02 12.79 -1.51
N VAL A 108 3.28 11.52 -1.79
CA VAL A 108 2.76 10.42 -0.96
C VAL A 108 3.34 10.57 0.45
N ARG A 109 2.46 10.46 1.46
CA ARG A 109 2.84 10.58 2.87
C ARG A 109 2.63 9.27 3.63
N ARG A 110 3.54 8.95 4.53
CA ARG A 110 3.46 7.87 5.52
C ARG A 110 3.59 8.50 6.89
N ARG A 111 2.59 8.31 7.75
CA ARG A 111 2.54 8.92 9.10
C ARG A 111 2.78 10.44 9.08
N GLY A 112 2.19 11.13 8.10
CA GLY A 112 2.32 12.58 7.92
C GLY A 112 3.62 13.06 7.27
N GLN A 113 4.60 12.18 7.03
CA GLN A 113 5.89 12.54 6.44
C GLN A 113 5.97 12.12 4.97
N PRO A 114 6.63 12.90 4.08
CA PRO A 114 6.89 12.48 2.70
C PRO A 114 7.61 11.13 2.66
N VAL A 115 7.18 10.25 1.76
CA VAL A 115 7.78 8.91 1.62
C VAL A 115 8.96 8.94 0.66
N ASN A 116 10.11 8.46 1.13
CA ASN A 116 11.20 8.03 0.25
C ASN A 116 11.01 6.53 -0.06
N PHE A 117 10.77 6.20 -1.33
CA PHE A 117 10.60 4.82 -1.79
C PHE A 117 11.92 4.11 -2.13
N ASN A 118 13.05 4.80 -1.97
CA ASN A 118 14.40 4.28 -2.20
C ASN A 118 15.22 4.38 -0.91
N VAL A 119 14.83 3.62 0.12
CA VAL A 119 15.58 3.55 1.39
C VAL A 119 16.41 2.26 1.43
N GLY A 120 17.42 2.20 0.55
CA GLY A 120 18.43 1.13 0.49
C GLY A 120 19.69 1.44 1.30
N VAL A 121 20.53 0.43 1.53
CA VAL A 121 21.85 0.53 2.20
C VAL A 121 22.97 0.47 1.18
#